data_AF-A0A4Q4V4L1-F1
#
_entry.id   AF-A0A4Q4V4L1-F1
#
_cell.length_a   1.000
_cell.length_b   1.000
_cell.length_c   1.000
_cell.angle_alpha   90.00
_cell.angle_beta   90.00
_cell.angle_gamma   90.00
#
_symmetry.space_group_name_H-M   'P 1'
#
loop_
_entity.id
_entity.type
_entity.pdbx_description
1 polymer ?
#
loop_
_entity_poly.entity_id
_entity_poly.type
_entity_poly.pdbx_seq_one_letter_code
_entity_poly.pdbx_strand_id
1 'polypeptide(L)'
;MPSSMVFIDGNQLGTRVKYGDVCPISSQKTRCFRGLKTVTPGVWHKIVIQASWQSDSTGYYKIWYDGEKLSETYNIPTTVGDGRPFQFRVGLYANGWHDDEEGYTGNQPTRQVWFDQIGIGSEFKDADPDQW
;
A
#
# COMPACT_ATOMS: atom_id res chain seq x y z
N MET A 1 -14.35 2.52 -1.57
CA MET A 1 -13.40 1.64 -2.29
C MET A 1 -11.98 2.16 -2.06
N PRO A 2 -11.12 1.43 -1.34
CA PRO A 2 -9.70 1.79 -1.24
C PRO A 2 -9.00 1.54 -2.59
N SER A 3 -8.14 2.48 -3.01
CA SER A 3 -7.30 2.34 -4.20
C SER A 3 -6.04 1.54 -3.87
N SER A 4 -4.93 2.22 -3.65
CA SER A 4 -3.67 1.63 -3.22
C SER A 4 -3.74 1.25 -1.74
N MET A 5 -3.14 0.12 -1.38
CA MET A 5 -3.06 -0.37 -0.01
C MET A 5 -1.69 -0.98 0.21
N VAL A 6 -1.11 -0.76 1.39
CA VAL A 6 0.06 -1.48 1.90
C VAL A 6 -0.44 -2.41 3.01
N PHE A 7 0.01 -3.65 3.01
CA PHE A 7 -0.47 -4.68 3.93
C PHE A 7 0.62 -5.70 4.26
N ILE A 8 0.39 -6.46 5.33
CA ILE A 8 1.18 -7.62 5.69
C ILE A 8 0.34 -8.88 5.44
N ASP A 9 0.91 -9.83 4.73
CA ASP A 9 0.36 -11.16 4.50
C ASP A 9 1.32 -12.20 5.06
N GLY A 10 0.91 -12.94 6.10
CA GLY A 10 1.82 -13.73 6.93
C GLY A 10 2.90 -12.84 7.57
N ASN A 11 4.15 -12.97 7.11
CA ASN A 11 5.27 -12.11 7.50
C ASN A 11 5.82 -11.28 6.32
N GLN A 12 5.07 -11.16 5.22
CA GLN A 12 5.51 -10.52 3.99
C GLN A 12 4.82 -9.18 3.77
N LEU A 13 5.59 -8.17 3.40
CA LEU A 13 5.06 -6.91 2.90
C LEU A 13 4.45 -7.10 1.51
N GLY A 14 3.26 -6.54 1.34
CA GLY A 14 2.60 -6.42 0.05
C GLY A 14 2.06 -5.01 -0.16
N THR A 15 1.86 -4.67 -1.43
CA THR A 15 1.13 -3.47 -1.83
C THR A 15 0.28 -3.76 -3.07
N ARG A 16 -0.64 -2.86 -3.39
CA ARG A 16 -1.39 -2.91 -4.64
C ARG A 16 -1.68 -1.50 -5.16
N VAL A 17 -2.00 -1.45 -6.44
CA VAL A 17 -2.72 -0.33 -7.06
C VAL A 17 -4.08 -0.81 -7.57
N LYS A 18 -5.04 0.11 -7.69
CA LYS A 18 -6.37 -0.15 -8.25
C LYS A 18 -6.65 0.81 -9.40
N TYR A 19 -7.21 0.29 -10.48
CA TYR A 19 -7.48 1.02 -11.72
C TYR A 19 -8.76 0.54 -12.41
N GLY A 20 -9.10 1.16 -13.55
CA GLY A 20 -10.37 0.96 -14.25
C GLY A 20 -11.43 1.97 -13.82
N ASP A 21 -12.70 1.64 -14.04
CA ASP A 21 -13.81 2.50 -13.66
C ASP A 21 -14.26 2.26 -12.22
N VAL A 22 -14.74 3.30 -11.56
CA VAL A 22 -15.30 3.16 -10.20
C VAL A 22 -16.62 2.37 -10.21
N CYS A 23 -17.40 2.50 -11.28
CA CYS A 23 -18.69 1.83 -11.46
C CYS A 23 -18.81 1.33 -12.91
N PRO A 24 -19.28 0.09 -13.14
CA PRO A 24 -19.66 -0.93 -12.14
C PRO A 24 -18.45 -1.50 -11.38
N ILE A 25 -18.68 -2.16 -10.24
CA ILE A 25 -17.60 -2.77 -9.42
C ILE A 25 -16.79 -3.78 -10.25
N SER A 26 -17.43 -4.47 -11.19
CA SER A 26 -16.78 -5.41 -12.12
C SER A 26 -15.74 -4.78 -13.05
N SER A 27 -15.77 -3.45 -13.23
CA SER A 27 -14.75 -2.72 -13.99
C SER A 27 -13.51 -2.37 -13.18
N GLN A 28 -13.56 -2.51 -11.85
CA GLN A 28 -12.43 -2.23 -10.96
C GLN A 28 -11.42 -3.38 -11.03
N LYS A 29 -10.16 -3.03 -11.30
CA LYS A 29 -9.05 -3.99 -11.41
C LYS A 29 -7.98 -3.68 -10.40
N THR A 30 -7.32 -4.70 -9.87
CA THR A 30 -6.20 -4.53 -8.94
C THR A 30 -4.96 -5.20 -9.49
N ARG A 31 -3.82 -4.52 -9.39
CA ARG A 31 -2.51 -5.13 -9.58
C ARG A 31 -1.83 -5.20 -8.21
N CYS A 32 -1.56 -6.42 -7.76
CA CYS A 32 -0.90 -6.66 -6.47
C CYS A 32 0.58 -6.95 -6.67
N PHE A 33 1.38 -6.49 -5.73
CA PHE A 33 2.80 -6.77 -5.58
C PHE A 33 2.96 -7.43 -4.20
N ARG A 34 3.08 -8.76 -4.19
CA ARG A 34 3.13 -9.58 -2.96
C ARG A 34 4.53 -10.14 -2.76
N GLY A 35 4.84 -10.52 -1.51
CA GLY A 35 6.11 -11.15 -1.18
C GLY A 35 7.31 -10.24 -1.42
N LEU A 36 7.14 -8.93 -1.19
CA LEU A 36 8.17 -7.94 -1.51
C LEU A 36 9.34 -7.98 -0.53
N LYS A 37 9.05 -8.24 0.75
CA LYS A 37 10.06 -8.30 1.82
C LYS A 37 9.48 -8.97 3.06
N THR A 38 10.32 -9.73 3.78
CA THR A 38 9.98 -10.20 5.13
C THR A 38 9.99 -9.04 6.13
N VAL A 39 8.93 -8.89 6.90
CA VAL A 39 8.78 -7.90 7.97
C VAL A 39 9.08 -8.52 9.32
N THR A 40 9.95 -7.87 10.09
CA THR A 40 10.39 -8.37 11.40
C THR A 40 9.57 -7.71 12.51
N PRO A 41 8.81 -8.47 13.31
CA PRO A 41 8.05 -7.89 14.42
C PRO A 41 8.95 -7.21 15.47
N GLY A 42 8.46 -6.12 16.07
CA GLY A 42 9.15 -5.43 17.15
C GLY A 42 10.29 -4.51 16.72
N VAL A 43 10.44 -4.26 15.41
CA VAL A 43 11.44 -3.36 14.84
C VAL A 43 10.72 -2.22 14.11
N TRP A 44 11.26 -1.01 14.20
CA TRP A 44 10.81 0.11 13.36
C TRP A 44 11.24 -0.12 11.93
N HIS A 45 10.28 -0.09 11.02
CA HIS A 45 10.51 -0.19 9.59
C HIS A 45 10.00 1.06 8.91
N LYS A 46 10.65 1.43 7.81
CA LYS A 46 10.25 2.56 6.98
C LYS A 46 9.74 2.10 5.64
N ILE A 47 8.73 2.80 5.14
CA ILE A 47 8.18 2.57 3.81
C ILE A 47 8.09 3.93 3.12
N VAL A 48 8.65 4.03 1.93
CA VAL A 48 8.49 5.20 1.06
C VAL A 48 7.84 4.75 -0.23
N ILE A 49 6.81 5.47 -0.68
CA ILE A 49 6.13 5.20 -1.95
C ILE A 49 6.30 6.42 -2.84
N GLN A 50 6.74 6.18 -4.06
CA GLN A 50 6.71 7.18 -5.12
C GLN A 50 5.76 6.71 -6.21
N ALA A 51 4.73 7.49 -6.49
CA ALA A 51 3.73 7.13 -7.47
C ALA A 51 3.33 8.32 -8.35
N SER A 52 3.15 8.05 -9.64
CA SER A 52 2.41 8.93 -10.55
C SER A 52 1.03 8.33 -10.74
N TRP A 53 0.01 9.04 -10.25
CA TRP A 53 -1.39 8.60 -10.26
C TRP A 53 -2.04 8.88 -11.61
N GLN A 54 -2.09 7.86 -12.46
CA GLN A 54 -2.66 7.93 -13.81
C GLN A 54 -3.66 6.78 -13.99
N SER A 55 -4.76 7.07 -14.69
CA SER A 55 -5.77 6.05 -15.02
C SER A 55 -5.40 5.20 -16.23
N ASP A 56 -4.38 5.60 -16.98
CA ASP A 56 -3.84 4.92 -18.15
C ASP A 56 -2.43 4.38 -17.90
N SER A 57 -1.80 3.81 -18.92
CA SER A 57 -0.47 3.21 -18.83
C SER A 57 0.69 4.24 -18.84
N THR A 58 0.48 5.49 -18.43
CA THR A 58 1.56 6.48 -18.28
C THR A 58 2.02 6.66 -16.83
N GLY A 59 1.36 5.99 -15.89
CA GLY A 59 1.71 6.01 -14.47
C GLY A 59 2.94 5.16 -14.13
N TYR A 60 3.42 5.35 -12.91
CA TYR A 60 4.45 4.52 -12.29
C TYR A 60 4.16 4.34 -10.80
N TYR A 61 4.66 3.24 -10.25
CA TYR A 61 4.55 2.93 -8.83
C TYR A 61 5.84 2.29 -8.34
N LYS A 62 6.42 2.87 -7.29
CA LYS A 62 7.70 2.47 -6.71
C LYS A 62 7.58 2.44 -5.19
N ILE A 63 8.25 1.49 -4.57
CA ILE A 63 8.23 1.31 -3.11
C ILE A 63 9.61 0.93 -2.59
N TRP A 64 9.97 1.52 -1.45
CA TRP A 64 11.17 1.24 -0.70
C TRP A 64 10.80 0.73 0.68
N TYR A 65 11.68 -0.11 1.23
CA TYR A 65 11.59 -0.63 2.59
C TYR A 65 12.97 -0.59 3.23
N ASP A 66 13.10 0.09 4.37
CA ASP A 66 14.38 0.26 5.05
C ASP A 66 15.50 0.78 4.12
N GLY A 67 15.14 1.69 3.21
CA GLY A 67 16.04 2.28 2.21
C GLY A 67 16.28 1.42 0.95
N GLU A 68 15.91 0.14 0.96
CA GLU A 68 16.02 -0.76 -0.18
C GLU A 68 14.84 -0.57 -1.14
N LYS A 69 15.12 -0.36 -2.44
CA LYS A 69 14.07 -0.29 -3.47
C LYS A 69 13.54 -1.69 -3.77
N LEU A 70 12.32 -2.00 -3.29
CA LEU A 70 11.71 -3.33 -3.46
C LEU A 70 11.03 -3.50 -4.82
N SER A 71 10.45 -2.43 -5.37
CA SER A 71 9.82 -2.47 -6.69
C SER A 71 9.90 -1.12 -7.38
N GLU A 72 10.08 -1.16 -8.69
CA GLU A 72 10.06 0.00 -9.57
C GLU A 72 9.33 -0.38 -10.86
N THR A 73 8.05 -0.03 -10.95
CA THR A 73 7.21 -0.40 -12.09
C THR A 73 6.75 0.85 -12.82
N TYR A 74 6.97 0.86 -14.13
CA TYR A 74 6.55 1.93 -15.04
C TYR A 74 5.49 1.44 -16.02
N ASN A 75 4.87 2.39 -16.71
CA ASN A 75 3.92 2.17 -17.79
C ASN A 75 2.68 1.40 -17.33
N ILE A 76 2.13 1.77 -16.17
CA ILE A 76 0.96 1.11 -15.58
C ILE A 76 -0.11 2.12 -15.17
N PRO A 77 -1.39 1.74 -15.26
CA PRO A 77 -2.45 2.47 -14.56
C PRO A 77 -2.31 2.25 -13.05
N THR A 78 -2.38 3.34 -12.30
CA THR A 78 -2.13 3.38 -10.85
C THR A 78 -3.30 3.96 -10.07
N THR A 79 -4.30 4.52 -10.74
CA THR A 79 -5.57 4.95 -10.14
C THR A 79 -6.75 4.66 -11.08
N VAL A 80 -7.96 4.88 -10.58
CA VAL A 80 -9.21 4.79 -11.36
C VAL A 80 -9.40 6.04 -12.23
N GLY A 81 -10.20 5.92 -13.31
CA GLY A 81 -10.52 7.04 -14.23
C GLY A 81 -11.38 8.16 -13.64
N ASP A 82 -11.54 8.20 -12.31
CA ASP A 82 -12.37 9.14 -11.59
C ASP A 82 -11.49 10.17 -10.88
N GLY A 83 -11.75 11.46 -11.10
CA GLY A 83 -10.94 12.57 -10.58
C GLY A 83 -11.15 12.90 -9.11
N ARG A 84 -11.95 12.13 -8.37
CA ARG A 84 -12.18 12.38 -6.95
C ARG A 84 -10.89 12.22 -6.12
N PRO A 85 -10.66 13.10 -5.13
CA PRO A 85 -9.51 12.98 -4.24
C PRO A 85 -9.63 11.75 -3.34
N PHE A 86 -8.51 11.08 -3.11
CA PHE A 86 -8.40 10.00 -2.15
C PHE A 86 -7.82 10.51 -0.83
N GLN A 87 -8.32 9.97 0.28
CA GLN A 87 -7.69 10.16 1.57
C GLN A 87 -6.45 9.27 1.69
N PHE A 88 -5.41 9.77 2.34
CA PHE A 88 -4.29 8.98 2.82
C PHE A 88 -4.53 8.61 4.28
N ARG A 89 -4.52 7.31 4.59
CA ARG A 89 -4.76 6.79 5.95
C ARG A 89 -3.65 5.81 6.32
N VAL A 90 -3.18 5.94 7.55
CA VAL A 90 -2.21 5.03 8.16
C VAL A 90 -2.86 4.47 9.42
N GLY A 91 -2.85 3.14 9.56
CA GLY A 91 -3.50 2.48 10.69
C GLY A 91 -3.64 0.98 10.50
N LEU A 92 -3.95 0.30 11.59
CA LEU A 92 -4.28 -1.12 11.59
C LEU A 92 -5.73 -1.31 11.07
N TYR A 93 -5.86 -1.83 9.86
CA TYR A 93 -7.12 -2.28 9.30
C TYR A 93 -7.07 -3.80 9.13
N ALA A 94 -7.56 -4.55 10.13
CA ALA A 94 -7.57 -6.02 10.14
C ALA A 94 -8.71 -6.58 9.27
N ASN A 95 -8.69 -6.27 7.98
CA ASN A 95 -9.80 -6.51 7.07
C ASN A 95 -10.04 -8.01 6.79
N GLY A 96 -9.00 -8.85 6.77
CA GLY A 96 -9.14 -10.30 6.59
C GLY A 96 -10.04 -10.97 7.65
N TRP A 97 -10.16 -10.40 8.85
CA TRP A 97 -11.09 -10.94 9.87
C TRP A 97 -12.56 -10.86 9.46
N HIS A 98 -12.91 -9.89 8.62
CA HIS A 98 -14.25 -9.70 8.07
C HIS A 98 -14.38 -10.27 6.66
N ASP A 99 -13.34 -10.10 5.84
CA ASP A 99 -13.40 -10.35 4.40
C ASP A 99 -13.06 -11.80 4.00
N ASP A 100 -12.21 -12.50 4.76
CA ASP A 100 -11.80 -13.86 4.45
C ASP A 100 -12.87 -14.86 4.92
N GLU A 101 -13.03 -15.98 4.20
CA GLU A 101 -14.06 -16.99 4.49
C GLU A 101 -13.86 -17.62 5.89
N GLU A 102 -12.60 -17.85 6.26
CA GLU A 102 -12.22 -18.38 7.57
C GLU A 102 -12.29 -17.32 8.69
N GLY A 103 -12.44 -16.04 8.33
CA GLY A 103 -12.42 -14.91 9.24
C GLY A 103 -11.11 -14.79 10.03
N TYR A 104 -11.20 -14.45 11.32
CA TYR A 104 -10.02 -14.42 12.19
C TYR A 104 -9.38 -15.81 12.31
N THR A 105 -8.09 -15.90 11.96
CA THR A 105 -7.28 -17.10 12.13
C THR A 105 -6.12 -16.87 13.12
N GLY A 106 -5.68 -17.95 13.78
CA GLY A 106 -4.54 -17.94 14.71
C GLY A 106 -4.91 -17.71 16.20
N ASN A 107 -3.92 -17.36 17.03
CA ASN A 107 -4.04 -17.29 18.50
C ASN A 107 -3.70 -15.91 19.10
N GLN A 108 -3.56 -14.87 18.28
CA GLN A 108 -3.31 -13.49 18.71
C GLN A 108 -4.50 -12.57 18.33
N PRO A 109 -5.57 -12.52 19.13
CA PRO A 109 -6.78 -11.73 18.83
C PRO A 109 -6.60 -10.23 19.08
N THR A 110 -5.53 -9.82 19.78
CA THR A 110 -5.16 -8.41 19.94
C THR A 110 -3.96 -8.10 19.07
N ARG A 111 -4.12 -7.17 18.12
CA ARG A 111 -3.05 -6.73 17.22
C ARG A 111 -2.67 -5.30 17.53
N GLN A 112 -1.37 -5.03 17.52
CA GLN A 112 -0.81 -3.72 17.81
C GLN A 112 0.18 -3.37 16.71
N VAL A 113 0.09 -2.15 16.21
CA VAL A 113 1.02 -1.57 15.25
C VAL A 113 1.23 -0.13 15.66
N TRP A 114 2.48 0.31 15.71
CA TRP A 114 2.85 1.69 15.98
C TRP A 114 3.23 2.36 14.67
N PHE A 115 2.90 3.64 14.57
CA PHE A 115 3.20 4.47 13.41
C PHE A 115 3.77 5.78 13.92
N ASP A 116 4.77 6.29 13.20
CA ASP A 116 5.39 7.58 13.46
C ASP A 116 5.91 8.14 12.12
N GLN A 117 6.31 9.40 12.11
CA GLN A 117 7.07 10.00 11.00
C GLN A 117 6.35 9.87 9.64
N ILE A 118 5.08 10.28 9.62
CA ILE A 118 4.22 10.20 8.43
C ILE A 118 4.35 11.49 7.62
N GLY A 119 4.93 11.40 6.42
CA GLY A 119 5.12 12.53 5.49
C GLY A 119 4.49 12.32 4.12
N ILE A 120 4.22 13.42 3.42
CA ILE A 120 3.83 13.45 2.00
C ILE A 120 4.46 14.67 1.35
N GLY A 121 5.00 14.50 0.14
CA GLY A 121 5.58 15.60 -0.61
C GLY A 121 5.88 15.23 -2.05
N SER A 122 6.59 16.11 -2.75
CA SER A 122 6.90 15.97 -4.17
C SER A 122 8.24 15.30 -4.42
N GLU A 123 9.14 15.32 -3.44
CA GLU A 123 10.45 14.68 -3.49
C GLU A 123 10.52 13.49 -2.52
N PHE A 124 11.45 12.57 -2.78
CA PHE A 124 11.66 11.39 -1.93
C PHE A 124 11.93 11.79 -0.47
N LYS A 125 12.78 12.79 -0.26
CA LYS A 125 13.18 13.29 1.06
C LYS A 125 11.98 13.85 1.86
N ASP A 126 10.96 14.39 1.21
CA ASP A 126 9.82 15.00 1.90
C ASP A 126 8.95 13.95 2.62
N ALA A 127 9.05 12.69 2.20
CA ALA A 127 8.31 11.56 2.76
C ALA A 127 9.23 10.50 3.41
N ASP A 128 10.54 10.72 3.46
CA ASP A 128 11.50 9.78 4.03
C ASP A 128 11.63 9.97 5.54
N PRO A 129 11.32 8.95 6.36
CA PRO A 129 11.43 9.07 7.82
C PRO A 129 12.84 9.34 8.38
N ASP A 130 13.93 9.13 7.62
CA ASP A 130 15.30 9.43 8.11
C ASP A 130 15.63 10.94 8.12
N GLN A 131 14.72 11.80 7.68
CA GLN A 131 14.95 13.24 7.69
C GLN A 131 14.72 13.91 9.06
N TRP A 132 14.32 13.15 10.09
CA TRP A 132 13.95 13.67 11.43
C TRP A 132 14.89 13.22 12.55
#